data_AF-A0A2N9FA56-F1
#
_entry.id   AF-A0A2N9FA56-F1
#
_cell.length_a   1.000
_cell.length_b   1.000
_cell.length_c   1.000
_cell.angle_alpha   90.00
_cell.angle_beta   90.00
_cell.angle_gamma   90.00
#
_symmetry.space_group_name_H-M   'P 1'
#
loop_
_entity.id
_entity.type
_entity.pdbx_description
1 polymer ?
#
loop_
_entity_poly.entity_id
_entity_poly.type
_entity_poly.pdbx_seq_one_letter_code
_entity_poly.pdbx_strand_id
1 'polypeptide(L)'
;MDDYVDEEDLCPVEEVRLTVANTDDPSLPIWTFRMWFLGLLSCALLSFLDQFFNYRTEPLIITQITVQVATLPIGRFMASVLPQTKFRIPGFGSRTFSFNPGPFNMKEHVLISIFANAGSAFGSGSPYAVGIVTIIKAFYRRKISFLASWLLITTTQVLGYGWAGLLRKYVVEPAHMWWPGTLVQVSLFRYLPHPLFIIGF
;
A
#
# COMPACT_ATOMS: atom_id res chain seq x y z
N MET A 1 20.76 25.45 -17.69
CA MET A 1 21.31 24.11 -17.99
C MET A 1 20.08 23.22 -17.98
N ASP A 2 19.43 23.10 -19.13
CA ASP A 2 18.24 22.27 -19.27
C ASP A 2 18.71 20.82 -19.18
N ASP A 3 18.26 20.09 -18.15
CA ASP A 3 18.48 18.66 -18.06
C ASP A 3 17.76 18.02 -19.26
N TYR A 4 18.52 17.70 -20.31
CA TYR A 4 18.04 16.86 -21.41
C TYR A 4 17.73 15.48 -20.83
N VAL A 5 16.45 15.23 -20.58
CA VAL A 5 15.95 13.88 -20.33
C VAL A 5 16.13 13.12 -21.64
N ASP A 6 16.98 12.10 -21.63
CA ASP A 6 17.23 11.27 -22.82
C ASP A 6 15.89 10.68 -23.30
N GLU A 7 15.55 10.82 -24.59
CA GLU A 7 14.27 10.33 -25.10
C GLU A 7 14.13 8.80 -24.96
N GLU A 8 15.25 8.09 -24.83
CA GLU A 8 15.32 6.64 -24.55
C GLU A 8 14.92 6.28 -23.10
N ASP A 9 15.02 7.22 -22.15
CA ASP A 9 14.59 7.03 -20.75
C ASP A 9 13.08 7.28 -20.55
N LEU A 10 12.39 7.79 -21.57
CA LEU A 10 10.95 8.06 -21.51
C LEU A 10 10.13 6.81 -21.81
N CYS A 11 9.19 6.49 -20.92
CA CYS A 11 8.23 5.41 -21.16
C CYS A 11 7.47 5.64 -22.47
N PRO A 12 7.30 4.63 -23.34
CA PRO A 12 6.61 4.79 -24.63
C PRO A 12 5.12 5.14 -24.49
N VAL A 13 4.53 5.00 -23.29
CA VAL A 13 3.12 5.26 -23.01
C VAL A 13 2.94 6.67 -22.46
N GLU A 14 2.15 7.50 -23.15
CA GLU A 14 1.95 8.91 -22.81
C GLU A 14 1.32 9.10 -21.42
N GLU A 15 0.32 8.29 -21.07
CA GLU A 15 -0.37 8.36 -19.79
C GLU A 15 0.58 8.09 -18.62
N VAL A 16 1.56 7.21 -18.80
CA VAL A 16 2.59 6.94 -17.80
C VAL A 16 3.53 8.13 -17.66
N ARG A 17 3.96 8.74 -18.78
CA ARG A 17 4.82 9.94 -18.78
C ARG A 17 4.17 11.13 -18.10
N LEU A 18 2.85 11.29 -18.25
CA LEU A 18 2.12 12.40 -17.64
C LEU A 18 1.87 12.20 -16.13
N THR A 19 1.85 10.96 -15.65
CA THR A 19 1.48 10.64 -14.27
C THR A 19 2.68 10.34 -13.37
N VAL A 20 3.73 9.70 -13.90
CA VAL A 20 4.94 9.29 -13.16
C VAL A 20 6.02 10.37 -13.31
N ALA A 21 6.69 10.71 -12.20
CA ALA A 21 7.87 11.57 -12.24
C ALA A 21 9.11 10.74 -12.64
N ASN A 22 9.93 11.26 -13.56
CA ASN A 22 11.14 10.57 -14.03
C ASN A 22 12.33 10.67 -13.05
N THR A 23 12.23 11.54 -12.04
CA THR A 23 13.30 11.80 -11.07
C THR A 23 13.00 11.13 -9.74
N ASP A 24 13.93 10.33 -9.22
CA ASP A 24 13.87 9.77 -7.86
C ASP A 24 15.01 10.31 -6.97
N ASP A 25 14.71 10.65 -5.71
CA ASP A 25 15.70 11.00 -4.70
C ASP A 25 15.93 9.80 -3.75
N PRO A 26 17.07 9.09 -3.86
CA PRO A 26 17.35 7.91 -3.04
C PRO A 26 17.68 8.24 -1.58
N SER A 27 17.89 9.51 -1.21
CA SER A 27 18.26 9.91 0.15
C SER A 27 17.07 10.00 1.13
N LEU A 28 15.84 10.02 0.59
CA LEU A 28 14.62 10.16 1.40
C LEU A 28 14.39 8.95 2.32
N PRO A 29 14.04 9.16 3.60
CA PRO A 29 13.85 8.07 4.55
C PRO A 29 12.54 7.31 4.28
N ILE A 30 12.64 6.00 4.10
CA ILE A 30 11.51 5.14 3.72
C ILE A 30 10.98 4.35 4.94
N TRP A 31 11.89 3.87 5.79
CA TRP A 31 11.60 2.95 6.90
C TRP A 31 11.38 3.67 8.23
N THR A 32 10.36 4.53 8.29
CA THR A 32 10.08 5.34 9.49
C THR A 32 9.00 4.71 10.38
N PHE A 33 8.97 5.12 11.65
CA PHE A 33 7.93 4.67 12.58
C PHE A 33 6.52 5.01 12.09
N ARG A 34 6.32 6.23 11.57
CA ARG A 34 5.00 6.67 11.06
C ARG A 34 4.53 5.82 9.88
N MET A 35 5.43 5.43 8.98
CA MET A 35 5.10 4.54 7.85
C MET A 35 4.61 3.18 8.37
N TRP A 36 5.35 2.56 9.29
CA TRP A 36 4.95 1.27 9.88
C TRP A 36 3.65 1.36 10.66
N PHE A 37 3.49 2.39 11.50
CA PHE A 37 2.30 2.57 12.33
C PHE A 37 1.05 2.77 11.46
N LEU A 38 1.07 3.73 10.52
CA LEU A 38 -0.06 4.01 9.64
C LEU A 38 -0.30 2.86 8.65
N GLY A 39 0.76 2.25 8.12
CA GLY A 39 0.69 1.09 7.22
C GLY A 39 0.00 -0.10 7.89
N LEU A 40 0.49 -0.55 9.04
CA LEU A 40 -0.10 -1.69 9.76
C LEU A 40 -1.52 -1.40 10.23
N LEU A 41 -1.80 -0.19 10.73
CA LEU A 41 -3.14 0.21 11.16
C LEU A 41 -4.12 0.20 9.98
N SER A 42 -3.71 0.79 8.85
CA SER A 42 -4.54 0.81 7.64
C SER A 42 -4.80 -0.58 7.07
N CYS A 43 -3.78 -1.44 7.05
CA CYS A 43 -3.91 -2.83 6.64
C CYS A 43 -4.92 -3.58 7.51
N ALA A 44 -4.76 -3.54 8.84
CA ALA A 44 -5.66 -4.21 9.77
C ALA A 44 -7.10 -3.69 9.69
N LEU A 45 -7.28 -2.37 9.64
CA LEU A 45 -8.59 -1.74 9.55
C LEU A 45 -9.29 -2.12 8.24
N LEU A 46 -8.58 -2.04 7.11
CA LEU A 46 -9.17 -2.30 5.81
C LEU A 46 -9.49 -3.80 5.62
N SER A 47 -8.62 -4.70 6.08
CA SER A 47 -8.92 -6.14 6.12
C SER A 47 -10.17 -6.46 6.94
N PHE A 48 -10.34 -5.81 8.10
CA PHE A 48 -11.51 -6.01 8.94
C PHE A 48 -12.78 -5.52 8.25
N LEU A 49 -12.76 -4.29 7.73
CA LEU A 49 -13.92 -3.69 7.06
C LEU A 49 -14.32 -4.50 5.83
N ASP A 50 -13.35 -4.87 5.00
CA ASP A 50 -13.60 -5.67 3.79
C ASP A 50 -14.23 -7.02 4.14
N GLN A 51 -13.64 -7.76 5.09
CA GLN A 51 -14.20 -9.04 5.54
C GLN A 51 -15.60 -8.89 6.15
N PHE A 52 -15.84 -7.82 6.90
CA PHE A 52 -17.12 -7.55 7.55
C PHE A 52 -18.22 -7.24 6.52
N PHE A 53 -17.93 -6.39 5.53
CA PHE A 53 -18.89 -6.05 4.49
C PHE A 53 -19.12 -7.19 3.50
N ASN A 54 -18.14 -8.09 3.31
CA ASN A 54 -18.28 -9.25 2.44
C ASN A 54 -19.44 -10.20 2.84
N TYR A 55 -19.81 -10.24 4.12
CA TYR A 55 -20.95 -11.03 4.60
C TYR A 55 -22.30 -10.29 4.53
N ARG A 56 -22.33 -9.04 4.09
CA ARG A 56 -23.57 -8.27 3.93
C ARG A 56 -24.23 -8.58 2.58
N THR A 57 -25.56 -8.50 2.56
CA THR A 57 -26.34 -8.68 1.33
C THR A 57 -26.00 -7.63 0.28
N GLU A 58 -25.76 -6.38 0.73
CA GLU A 58 -25.23 -5.30 -0.09
C GLU A 58 -23.86 -4.89 0.47
N PRO A 59 -22.76 -5.44 -0.07
CA PRO A 59 -21.42 -5.17 0.44
C PRO A 59 -20.93 -3.77 0.04
N LEU A 60 -20.46 -3.00 1.01
CA LEU A 60 -19.75 -1.74 0.75
C LEU A 60 -18.27 -2.03 0.45
N ILE A 61 -17.79 -1.55 -0.68
CA ILE A 61 -16.38 -1.69 -1.10
C ILE A 61 -15.62 -0.44 -0.68
N ILE A 62 -14.77 -0.58 0.34
CA ILE A 62 -13.86 0.50 0.76
C ILE A 62 -12.53 0.28 0.07
N THR A 63 -12.17 1.22 -0.82
CA THR A 63 -10.93 1.13 -1.59
C THR A 63 -9.75 1.72 -0.83
N GLN A 64 -8.54 1.28 -1.20
CA GLN A 64 -7.28 1.83 -0.69
C GLN A 64 -7.12 3.36 -0.90
N ILE A 65 -7.85 3.95 -1.85
CA ILE A 65 -7.84 5.40 -2.12
C ILE A 65 -8.29 6.18 -0.86
N THR A 66 -9.23 5.63 -0.09
CA THR A 66 -9.68 6.25 1.17
C THR A 66 -8.52 6.40 2.14
N VAL A 67 -7.67 5.37 2.26
CA VAL A 67 -6.47 5.40 3.08
C VAL A 67 -5.44 6.38 2.49
N GLN A 68 -5.26 6.39 1.17
CA GLN A 68 -4.36 7.31 0.49
C GLN A 68 -4.72 8.77 0.80
N VAL A 69 -6.00 9.14 0.74
CA VAL A 69 -6.46 10.50 1.08
C VAL A 69 -6.31 10.80 2.56
N ALA A 70 -6.73 9.88 3.45
CA ALA A 70 -6.71 10.10 4.89
C ALA A 70 -5.29 10.18 5.48
N THR A 71 -4.34 9.41 4.92
CA THR A 71 -2.97 9.31 5.46
C THR A 71 -2.12 10.53 5.17
N LEU A 72 -2.45 11.35 4.17
CA LEU A 72 -1.71 12.59 3.91
C LEU A 72 -1.81 13.61 5.06
N PRO A 73 -3.00 14.06 5.51
CA PRO A 73 -3.11 14.98 6.63
C PRO A 73 -2.63 14.36 7.94
N ILE A 74 -2.91 13.06 8.17
CA ILE A 74 -2.45 12.36 9.37
C ILE A 74 -0.92 12.25 9.39
N GLY A 75 -0.30 11.92 8.26
CA GLY A 75 1.15 11.81 8.13
C GLY A 75 1.85 13.15 8.34
N ARG A 76 1.29 14.25 7.80
CA ARG A 76 1.76 15.62 8.06
C ARG A 76 1.61 16.03 9.53
N PHE A 77 0.48 15.69 10.15
CA PHE A 77 0.25 15.93 11.58
C PHE A 77 1.21 15.12 12.46
N MET A 78 1.44 13.85 12.15
CA MET A 78 2.45 13.05 12.84
C MET A 78 3.85 13.61 12.65
N ALA A 79 4.18 14.15 11.47
CA ALA A 79 5.47 14.79 11.24
C ALA A 79 5.65 16.11 12.03
N SER A 80 4.58 16.81 12.40
CA SER A 80 4.69 18.02 13.24
C SER A 80 4.68 17.71 14.74
N VAL A 81 3.99 16.64 15.17
CA VAL A 81 3.83 16.28 16.59
C VAL A 81 4.91 15.33 17.09
N LEU A 82 5.43 14.42 16.27
CA LEU A 82 6.37 13.41 16.74
C LEU A 82 7.73 14.05 17.08
N PRO A 83 8.34 13.64 18.22
CA PRO A 83 9.62 14.17 18.65
C PRO A 83 10.74 13.76 17.68
N GLN A 84 11.58 14.73 17.31
CA GLN A 84 12.79 14.53 16.49
C GLN A 84 13.95 13.93 17.30
N THR A 85 13.69 13.47 18.52
CA THR A 85 14.70 12.98 19.45
C THR A 85 15.42 11.78 18.85
N LYS A 86 16.74 11.92 18.69
CA LYS A 86 17.62 10.85 18.22
C LYS A 86 17.99 9.97 19.41
N PHE A 87 17.56 8.73 19.40
CA PHE A 87 17.92 7.73 20.41
C PHE A 87 18.87 6.69 19.81
N ARG A 88 19.79 6.21 20.63
CA ARG A 88 20.68 5.09 20.29
C ARG A 88 20.09 3.84 20.93
N ILE A 89 19.83 2.81 20.13
CA ILE A 89 19.34 1.53 20.63
C ILE A 89 20.56 0.74 21.13
N PRO A 90 20.64 0.36 22.43
CA PRO A 90 21.71 -0.49 22.92
C PRO A 90 21.71 -1.82 22.16
N GLY A 91 22.83 -2.15 21.49
CA GLY A 91 22.98 -3.41 20.71
C GLY A 91 22.94 -3.27 19.18
N PHE A 92 22.58 -2.10 18.63
CA PHE A 92 22.53 -1.85 17.17
C PHE A 92 23.68 -0.97 16.62
N GLY A 93 24.79 -0.91 17.34
CA GLY A 93 25.98 -0.12 16.96
C GLY A 93 25.80 1.40 17.07
N SER A 94 26.51 2.17 16.24
CA SER A 94 26.51 3.65 16.23
C SER A 94 25.30 4.28 15.53
N ARG A 95 24.32 3.47 15.08
CA ARG A 95 23.15 3.97 14.35
C ARG A 95 22.24 4.76 15.29
N THR A 96 21.92 5.99 14.88
CA THR A 96 20.96 6.85 15.57
C THR A 96 19.58 6.65 14.95
N PHE A 97 18.59 6.34 15.77
CA PHE A 97 17.21 6.20 15.35
C PHE A 97 16.43 7.43 15.79
N SER A 98 15.54 7.93 14.93
CA SER A 98 14.61 9.00 15.27
C SER A 98 13.21 8.55 14.95
N PHE A 99 12.25 8.87 15.82
CA PHE A 99 10.83 8.66 15.54
C PHE A 99 10.32 9.59 14.44
N ASN A 100 11.02 10.72 14.22
CA ASN A 100 10.71 11.70 13.19
C ASN A 100 12.00 12.12 12.47
N PRO A 101 12.44 11.38 11.43
CA PRO A 101 13.68 11.67 10.73
C PRO A 101 13.59 12.87 9.76
N GLY A 102 12.38 13.39 9.49
CA GLY A 102 12.16 14.49 8.56
C GLY A 102 10.68 14.66 8.19
N PRO A 103 10.34 15.60 7.30
CA PRO A 103 8.96 15.83 6.85
C PRO A 103 8.35 14.57 6.22
N PHE A 104 7.02 14.48 6.24
CA PHE A 104 6.29 13.39 5.58
C PHE A 104 6.56 13.39 4.08
N ASN A 105 7.08 12.29 3.56
CA ASN A 105 7.52 12.18 2.17
C ASN A 105 6.62 11.27 1.35
N MET A 106 6.78 11.36 0.02
CA MET A 106 5.98 10.57 -0.91
C MET A 106 6.22 9.06 -0.79
N LYS A 107 7.46 8.64 -0.51
CA LYS A 107 7.83 7.21 -0.41
C LYS A 107 7.11 6.54 0.76
N GLU A 108 7.04 7.21 1.90
CA GLU A 108 6.28 6.76 3.07
C GLU A 108 4.79 6.67 2.75
N HIS A 109 4.25 7.67 2.03
CA HIS A 109 2.84 7.70 1.65
C HIS A 109 2.45 6.56 0.69
N VAL A 110 3.31 6.31 -0.30
CA VAL A 110 3.17 5.19 -1.24
C VAL A 110 3.24 3.85 -0.49
N LEU A 111 4.20 3.68 0.42
CA LEU A 111 4.30 2.45 1.21
C LEU A 111 3.07 2.21 2.09
N ILE A 112 2.58 3.22 2.79
CA ILE A 112 1.35 3.10 3.59
C ILE A 112 0.18 2.62 2.72
N SER A 113 0.08 3.12 1.50
CA SER A 113 -0.99 2.74 0.57
C SER A 113 -0.80 1.31 0.04
N ILE A 114 0.44 0.84 -0.15
CA ILE A 114 0.72 -0.58 -0.46
C ILE A 114 0.28 -1.49 0.70
N PHE A 115 0.54 -1.10 1.96
CA PHE A 115 0.03 -1.83 3.12
C PHE A 115 -1.50 -1.88 3.14
N ALA A 116 -2.17 -0.76 2.85
CA ALA A 116 -3.61 -0.70 2.75
C ALA A 116 -4.14 -1.65 1.66
N ASN A 117 -3.53 -1.62 0.46
CA ASN A 117 -3.88 -2.51 -0.64
C ASN A 117 -3.75 -3.99 -0.27
N ALA A 118 -2.66 -4.35 0.45
CA ALA A 118 -2.48 -5.71 0.95
C ALA A 118 -3.59 -6.11 1.93
N GLY A 119 -4.10 -5.15 2.70
CA GLY A 119 -5.20 -5.34 3.65
C GLY A 119 -6.55 -5.61 2.99
N SER A 120 -6.90 -4.91 1.91
CA SER A 120 -8.13 -5.17 1.13
C SER A 120 -8.03 -6.34 0.14
N ALA A 121 -6.88 -7.05 0.15
CA ALA A 121 -6.43 -7.98 -0.87
C ALA A 121 -6.43 -7.40 -2.31
N PHE A 122 -5.85 -8.14 -3.26
CA PHE A 122 -5.76 -7.76 -4.68
C PHE A 122 -7.15 -7.42 -5.25
N GLY A 123 -7.50 -6.13 -5.29
CA GLY A 123 -8.55 -5.61 -6.15
C GLY A 123 -9.97 -6.12 -5.86
N SER A 124 -10.43 -6.01 -4.60
CA SER A 124 -11.85 -6.11 -4.19
C SER A 124 -12.28 -7.43 -3.52
N GLY A 125 -11.67 -7.80 -2.39
CA GLY A 125 -12.39 -8.61 -1.40
C GLY A 125 -11.60 -9.61 -0.57
N SER A 126 -12.31 -10.13 0.43
CA SER A 126 -11.89 -11.16 1.39
C SER A 126 -11.07 -12.29 0.74
N PRO A 127 -10.00 -12.78 1.40
CA PRO A 127 -9.26 -13.96 0.94
C PRO A 127 -10.19 -15.10 0.53
N TYR A 128 -10.05 -15.61 -0.69
CA TYR A 128 -10.96 -16.61 -1.26
C TYR A 128 -11.12 -17.85 -0.35
N ALA A 129 -10.03 -18.28 0.29
CA ALA A 129 -10.02 -19.40 1.22
C ALA A 129 -10.92 -19.21 2.46
N VAL A 130 -11.23 -17.96 2.85
CA VAL A 130 -12.22 -17.68 3.90
C VAL A 130 -13.61 -18.15 3.47
N GLY A 131 -13.95 -18.04 2.19
CA GLY A 131 -15.19 -18.57 1.62
C GLY A 131 -15.29 -20.09 1.78
N ILE A 132 -14.20 -20.82 1.53
CA ILE A 132 -14.14 -22.28 1.73
C ILE A 132 -14.44 -22.65 3.20
N VAL A 133 -13.77 -21.97 4.14
CA VAL A 133 -13.98 -22.19 5.58
C VAL A 133 -15.43 -21.87 5.97
N THR A 134 -15.99 -20.80 5.41
CA THR A 134 -17.38 -20.40 5.64
C THR A 134 -18.36 -21.45 5.14
N ILE A 135 -18.18 -21.96 3.92
CA ILE A 135 -19.04 -23.00 3.33
C ILE A 135 -19.01 -24.28 4.17
N ILE A 136 -17.83 -24.72 4.63
CA ILE A 136 -17.68 -25.91 5.49
C ILE A 136 -18.49 -25.76 6.79
N LYS A 137 -18.44 -24.57 7.41
CA LYS A 137 -19.12 -24.28 8.66
C LYS A 137 -20.63 -24.05 8.48
N ALA A 138 -21.02 -23.21 7.53
CA ALA A 138 -22.40 -22.74 7.36
C ALA A 138 -23.27 -23.72 6.57
N PHE A 139 -22.75 -24.30 5.48
CA PHE A 139 -23.52 -25.18 4.60
C PHE A 139 -23.39 -26.65 5.01
N TYR A 140 -22.15 -27.14 5.16
CA TYR A 140 -21.90 -28.55 5.50
C TYR A 140 -22.01 -28.86 7.00
N ARG A 141 -22.16 -27.84 7.85
CA ARG A 141 -22.24 -27.94 9.32
C ARG A 141 -21.11 -28.79 9.94
N ARG A 142 -19.92 -28.79 9.32
CA ARG A 142 -18.74 -29.52 9.80
C ARG A 142 -17.85 -28.60 10.62
N LYS A 143 -17.22 -29.18 11.64
CA LYS A 143 -16.21 -28.49 12.45
C LYS A 143 -14.86 -28.59 11.74
N ILE A 144 -14.24 -27.45 11.49
CA ILE A 144 -12.85 -27.33 11.05
C ILE A 144 -12.07 -26.63 12.16
N SER A 145 -10.84 -27.10 12.43
CA SER A 145 -10.00 -26.46 13.44
C SER A 145 -9.54 -25.08 12.97
N PHE A 146 -9.31 -24.17 13.94
CA PHE A 146 -8.79 -22.85 13.65
C PHE A 146 -7.45 -22.93 12.89
N LEU A 147 -6.54 -23.79 13.37
CA LEU A 147 -5.22 -23.95 12.76
C LEU A 147 -5.29 -24.46 11.31
N ALA A 148 -6.16 -25.43 11.02
CA ALA A 148 -6.34 -25.91 9.64
C ALA A 148 -6.89 -24.80 8.72
N SER A 149 -7.84 -24.01 9.22
CA SER A 149 -8.40 -22.87 8.48
C SER A 149 -7.34 -21.78 8.24
N TRP A 150 -6.56 -21.45 9.28
CA TRP A 150 -5.50 -20.45 9.21
C TRP A 150 -4.39 -20.85 8.24
N LEU A 151 -3.95 -22.11 8.29
CA LEU A 151 -2.96 -22.64 7.36
C LEU A 151 -3.48 -22.64 5.92
N LEU A 152 -4.72 -23.07 5.69
CA LEU A 152 -5.36 -23.02 4.36
C LEU A 152 -5.38 -21.59 3.80
N ILE A 153 -5.81 -20.61 4.60
CA ILE A 153 -5.86 -19.22 4.16
C ILE A 153 -4.45 -18.70 3.88
N THR A 154 -3.51 -18.93 4.79
CA THR A 154 -2.12 -18.45 4.66
C THR A 154 -1.43 -19.03 3.43
N THR A 155 -1.57 -20.34 3.17
CA THR A 155 -0.91 -20.97 2.01
C THR A 155 -1.46 -20.44 0.69
N THR A 156 -2.77 -20.21 0.58
CA THR A 156 -3.34 -19.60 -0.65
C THR A 156 -2.82 -18.20 -0.90
N GLN A 157 -2.68 -17.37 0.15
CA GLN A 157 -2.11 -16.03 0.01
C GLN A 157 -0.63 -16.06 -0.34
N VAL A 158 0.17 -16.89 0.35
CA VAL A 158 1.62 -17.02 0.10
C VAL A 158 1.87 -17.54 -1.32
N LEU A 159 1.08 -18.50 -1.80
CA LEU A 159 1.16 -18.99 -3.17
C LEU A 159 0.88 -17.87 -4.18
N GLY A 160 -0.17 -17.07 -3.96
CA GLY A 160 -0.51 -15.93 -4.82
C GLY A 160 0.63 -14.89 -4.90
N TYR A 161 1.13 -14.45 -3.76
CA TYR A 161 2.27 -13.51 -3.72
C TYR A 161 3.56 -14.12 -4.28
N GLY A 162 3.78 -15.43 -4.10
CA GLY A 162 4.92 -16.15 -4.66
C GLY A 162 4.92 -16.14 -6.19
N TRP A 163 3.78 -16.44 -6.81
CA TRP A 163 3.64 -16.37 -8.27
C TRP A 163 3.78 -14.94 -8.80
N ALA A 164 3.19 -13.96 -8.12
CA ALA A 164 3.36 -12.55 -8.50
C ALA A 164 4.85 -12.13 -8.47
N GLY A 165 5.61 -12.60 -7.47
CA GLY A 165 7.05 -12.36 -7.38
C GLY A 165 7.84 -13.00 -8.53
N LEU A 166 7.53 -14.25 -8.90
CA LEU A 166 8.18 -14.95 -10.01
C LEU A 166 7.90 -14.28 -11.37
N LEU A 167 6.68 -13.79 -11.56
CA LEU A 167 6.24 -13.14 -12.80
C LEU A 167 6.64 -11.66 -12.90
N ARG A 168 7.18 -11.05 -11.83
CA ARG A 168 7.61 -9.64 -11.81
C ARG A 168 8.52 -9.27 -13.00
N LYS A 169 9.46 -10.15 -13.34
CA LYS A 169 10.37 -9.95 -14.49
C LYS A 169 9.66 -9.85 -15.84
N TYR A 170 8.51 -10.51 -15.98
CA TYR A 170 7.77 -10.54 -17.23
C TYR A 170 6.64 -9.51 -17.29
N VAL A 171 6.08 -9.13 -16.14
CA VAL A 171 4.84 -8.32 -16.08
C VAL A 171 5.06 -6.92 -15.50
N VAL A 172 6.22 -6.64 -14.89
CA VAL A 172 6.50 -5.35 -14.23
C VAL A 172 7.77 -4.70 -14.76
N GLU A 173 8.83 -5.47 -15.02
CA GLU A 173 10.12 -4.92 -15.50
C GLU A 173 10.08 -4.37 -16.95
N PRO A 174 9.32 -4.94 -17.90
CA PRO A 174 9.27 -4.39 -19.26
C PRO A 174 8.50 -3.05 -19.33
N ALA A 175 9.11 -2.02 -19.93
CA ALA A 175 8.56 -0.66 -19.99
C ALA A 175 7.23 -0.51 -20.78
N HIS A 176 6.89 -1.48 -21.63
CA HIS A 176 5.61 -1.52 -22.36
C HIS A 176 4.47 -2.13 -21.53
N MET A 177 4.78 -2.80 -20.41
CA MET A 177 3.79 -3.42 -19.56
C MET A 177 3.36 -2.42 -18.49
N TRP A 178 2.11 -1.97 -18.56
CA TRP A 178 1.56 -0.97 -17.65
C TRP A 178 0.19 -1.41 -17.11
N TRP A 179 -0.15 -0.87 -15.94
CA TRP A 179 -1.37 -1.22 -15.21
C TRP A 179 -2.24 0.02 -15.05
N PRO A 180 -3.24 0.22 -15.92
CA PRO A 180 -4.07 1.44 -15.92
C PRO A 180 -4.70 1.75 -14.56
N GLY A 181 -5.15 0.72 -13.84
CA GLY A 181 -5.75 0.87 -12.50
C GLY A 181 -4.79 1.48 -11.46
N THR A 182 -3.49 1.27 -11.62
CA THR A 182 -2.46 1.83 -10.73
C THR A 182 -2.16 3.29 -11.08
N LEU A 183 -2.34 3.72 -12.34
CA LEU A 183 -2.08 5.11 -12.75
C LEU A 183 -3.01 6.11 -12.06
N VAL A 184 -4.24 5.70 -11.75
CA VAL A 184 -5.17 6.53 -10.96
C VAL A 184 -4.58 6.84 -9.58
N GLN A 185 -3.92 5.87 -8.96
CA GLN A 185 -3.30 6.06 -7.64
C GLN A 185 -2.04 6.91 -7.72
N VAL A 186 -1.21 6.68 -8.75
CA VAL A 186 0.01 7.46 -9.01
C VAL A 186 -0.33 8.92 -9.25
N SER A 187 -1.34 9.20 -10.08
CA SER A 187 -1.79 10.57 -10.32
C SER A 187 -2.31 11.23 -9.03
N LEU A 188 -3.08 10.52 -8.21
CA LEU A 188 -3.50 11.02 -6.90
C LEU A 188 -2.32 11.39 -5.99
N PHE A 189 -1.27 10.58 -5.93
CA PHE A 189 -0.06 10.94 -5.17
C PHE A 189 0.55 12.26 -5.62
N ARG A 190 0.56 12.52 -6.94
CA ARG A 190 1.10 13.76 -7.50
C ARG A 190 0.23 14.98 -7.18
N TYR A 191 -1.09 14.86 -7.24
CA TYR A 191 -2.01 16.00 -7.12
C TYR A 191 -2.53 16.26 -5.71
N LEU A 192 -2.64 15.25 -4.84
CA LEU A 192 -3.15 15.40 -3.48
C LEU A 192 -2.37 16.42 -2.60
N PRO A 193 -1.04 16.59 -2.73
CA PRO A 193 -0.30 17.62 -2.01
C PRO A 193 -0.62 19.05 -2.46
N HIS A 194 -1.24 19.24 -3.63
CA HIS A 194 -1.54 20.54 -4.19
C HIS A 194 -2.86 21.12 -3.63
N PRO A 195 -2.88 22.42 -3.27
CA PRO A 195 -4.05 23.07 -2.67
C PRO A 195 -5.28 23.12 -3.60
N LEU A 196 -5.08 22.98 -4.91
CA LEU A 196 -6.16 23.00 -5.91
C LEU A 196 -7.08 21.76 -5.85
N PHE A 197 -6.61 20.63 -5.30
CA PHE A 197 -7.41 19.40 -5.23
C PHE A 197 -8.57 19.49 -4.23
N ILE A 198 -8.49 20.38 -3.23
CA ILE A 198 -9.53 20.59 -2.21
C ILE A 198 -10.70 21.44 -2.75
N ILE A 199 -10.48 22.17 -3.86
CA ILE A 199 -11.45 23.13 -4.42
C ILE A 199 -12.28 22.50 -5.55
N GLY A 200 -11.98 21.25 -5.93
CA GLY A 200 -12.57 20.56 -7.08
C GLY A 200 -13.62 19.50 -6.77
N PHE A 201 -14.11 19.41 -5.52
CA PHE A 201 -15.22 18.56 -5.10
C PHE A 201 -16.24 19.38 -4.29
#